data_AF-A0A562I4Y1-F1
#
_entry.id   AF-A0A562I4Y1-F1
#
_cell.length_a   1.000
_cell.length_b   1.000
_cell.length_c   1.000
_cell.angle_alpha   90.00
_cell.angle_beta   90.00
_cell.angle_gamma   90.00
#
_symmetry.space_group_name_H-M   'P 1'
#
loop_
_entity.id
_entity.type
_entity.pdbx_description
1 polymer ?
#
loop_
_entity_poly.entity_id
_entity_poly.type
_entity_poly.pdbx_seq_one_letter_code
_entity_poly.pdbx_strand_id
1 'polypeptide(L)'
;MPAAAQLACGPVVAGISGTVSLVAVPANLLVVPAIAPATVLGVAAAVLSPFWPAGAEFAAWLASWPAWWLVVVARYGARLPAGTLPWPGGLTGALLLAGLTVALLVAARHPVVRRLVAVLAVAVIVGTLPVRLVASGWPPARWVAVACAVGQGDALVLPVVPGRAVVVDAGPDPAAVDGCLRRLGVREVSLLLFSHFHVDHTGGVAGVFRARRVAGVRTPQWPEPAAGRDLVRGAAAGAAGAGTAPASAGWTYREGAVELVVLGPPYPMRGTRSDPNNNSLVLLATVAGVRILLMGDAETEEQRALLDRVPAGGVRADVLKVAHHGSAYQEPAFLDAVRPRVALVPVGTGNSYAHPNPAVLARLARGGARVLRTDVDGDLAVVRHGEGLAVVARGTPPGRRS
;
A
#
# COMPACT_ATOMS: atom_id res chain seq x y z
N MET A 1 -38.54 9.76 -3.79
CA MET A 1 -38.47 9.00 -2.52
C MET A 1 -37.14 9.15 -1.78
N PRO A 2 -35.96 8.95 -2.40
CA PRO A 2 -34.66 9.05 -1.68
C PRO A 2 -34.36 10.46 -1.17
N ALA A 3 -34.66 11.48 -1.98
CA ALA A 3 -34.54 12.87 -1.57
C ALA A 3 -35.47 13.19 -0.39
N ALA A 4 -36.73 12.76 -0.41
CA ALA A 4 -37.68 13.00 0.69
C ALA A 4 -37.21 12.36 2.02
N ALA A 5 -36.68 11.14 2.00
CA ALA A 5 -36.12 10.48 3.17
C ALA A 5 -34.87 11.23 3.71
N GLN A 6 -33.99 11.72 2.81
CA GLN A 6 -32.84 12.52 3.20
C GLN A 6 -33.25 13.88 3.79
N LEU A 7 -34.28 14.51 3.24
CA LEU A 7 -34.82 15.79 3.72
C LEU A 7 -35.44 15.64 5.11
N ALA A 8 -36.10 14.51 5.40
CA ALA A 8 -36.71 14.22 6.69
C ALA A 8 -35.69 13.80 7.76
N CYS A 9 -34.79 12.86 7.42
CA CYS A 9 -33.86 12.27 8.40
C CYS A 9 -32.53 13.03 8.51
N GLY A 10 -32.13 13.79 7.48
CA GLY A 10 -30.85 14.49 7.40
C GLY A 10 -30.58 15.43 8.58
N PRO A 11 -31.51 16.33 8.96
CA PRO A 11 -31.36 17.22 10.11
C PRO A 11 -31.12 16.49 11.43
N VAL A 12 -31.84 15.39 11.66
CA VAL A 12 -31.70 14.57 12.88
C VAL A 12 -30.35 13.87 12.92
N VAL A 13 -29.96 13.24 11.81
CA VAL A 13 -28.67 12.55 11.68
C VAL A 13 -27.51 13.53 11.81
N ALA A 14 -27.62 14.73 11.23
CA ALA A 14 -26.60 15.77 11.35
C ALA A 14 -26.47 16.30 12.79
N GLY A 15 -27.60 16.50 13.48
CA GLY A 15 -27.60 16.91 14.89
C GLY A 15 -26.96 15.86 15.82
N ILE A 16 -27.16 14.57 15.55
CA ILE A 16 -26.56 13.48 16.34
C ILE A 16 -25.08 13.27 16.00
N SER A 17 -24.74 13.27 14.70
CA SER A 17 -23.40 12.88 14.24
C SER A 17 -22.39 14.03 14.13
N GLY A 18 -22.85 15.29 14.11
CA GLY A 18 -22.00 16.44 13.80
C GLY A 18 -21.43 16.40 12.37
N THR A 19 -22.10 15.70 11.46
CA THR A 19 -21.65 15.56 10.06
C THR A 19 -22.82 15.56 9.07
N VAL A 20 -22.56 15.98 7.83
CA VAL A 20 -23.51 15.88 6.72
C VAL A 20 -22.92 15.01 5.62
N SER A 21 -23.62 13.93 5.27
CA SER A 21 -23.20 13.04 4.17
C SER A 21 -23.58 13.62 2.81
N LEU A 22 -22.57 13.91 1.99
CA LEU A 22 -22.73 14.36 0.60
C LEU A 22 -23.06 13.21 -0.36
N VAL A 23 -22.77 11.97 0.06
CA VAL A 23 -22.93 10.76 -0.74
C VAL A 23 -24.28 10.08 -0.48
N ALA A 24 -24.99 10.47 0.58
CA ALA A 24 -26.23 9.82 0.99
C ALA A 24 -27.31 9.82 -0.11
N VAL A 25 -27.48 10.91 -0.86
CA VAL A 25 -28.49 10.99 -1.92
C VAL A 25 -28.20 10.03 -3.08
N PRO A 26 -27.01 10.05 -3.72
CA PRO A 26 -26.69 9.08 -4.77
C PRO A 26 -26.63 7.64 -4.26
N ALA A 27 -26.11 7.40 -3.05
CA ALA A 27 -26.10 6.06 -2.46
C ALA A 27 -27.52 5.51 -2.25
N ASN A 28 -28.44 6.32 -1.72
CA ASN A 28 -29.84 5.91 -1.52
C ASN A 28 -30.56 5.68 -2.85
N LEU A 29 -30.29 6.47 -3.89
CA LEU A 29 -30.84 6.23 -5.23
C LEU A 29 -30.41 4.88 -5.80
N LEU A 30 -29.15 4.49 -5.62
CA LEU A 30 -28.62 3.21 -6.09
C LEU A 30 -29.09 2.02 -5.24
N VAL A 31 -29.32 2.24 -3.94
CA VAL A 31 -29.74 1.21 -2.97
C VAL A 31 -31.23 0.85 -3.12
N VAL A 32 -32.10 1.85 -3.34
CA VAL A 32 -33.56 1.67 -3.32
C VAL A 32 -34.08 0.53 -4.21
N PRO A 33 -33.62 0.35 -5.47
CA PRO A 33 -34.09 -0.75 -6.32
C PRO A 33 -33.79 -2.15 -5.77
N ALA A 34 -32.77 -2.29 -4.91
CA ALA A 34 -32.33 -3.56 -4.37
C ALA A 34 -32.94 -3.91 -3.01
N ILE A 35 -33.46 -2.93 -2.26
CA ILE A 35 -34.04 -3.18 -0.93
C ILE A 35 -35.24 -4.13 -1.03
N ALA A 36 -36.23 -3.80 -1.86
CA ALA A 36 -37.46 -4.59 -1.91
C ALA A 36 -37.22 -6.05 -2.36
N PRO A 37 -36.44 -6.34 -3.42
CA PRO A 37 -36.05 -7.71 -3.75
C PRO A 37 -35.30 -8.42 -2.62
N ALA A 38 -34.33 -7.76 -1.98
CA ALA A 38 -33.57 -8.35 -0.89
C ALA A 38 -34.46 -8.72 0.31
N THR A 39 -35.38 -7.83 0.69
CA THR A 39 -36.30 -8.07 1.81
C THR A 39 -37.28 -9.19 1.50
N VAL A 40 -37.92 -9.18 0.32
CA VAL A 40 -38.90 -10.20 -0.06
C VAL A 40 -38.26 -11.58 -0.13
N LEU A 41 -37.10 -11.70 -0.79
CA LEU A 41 -36.39 -12.97 -0.93
C LEU A 41 -35.81 -13.45 0.40
N GLY A 42 -35.31 -12.54 1.24
CA GLY A 42 -34.82 -12.86 2.59
C GLY A 42 -35.94 -13.37 3.51
N VAL A 43 -37.11 -12.74 3.49
CA VAL A 43 -38.29 -13.20 4.25
C VAL A 43 -38.77 -14.55 3.72
N ALA A 44 -38.84 -14.73 2.40
CA ALA A 44 -39.20 -16.01 1.80
C ALA A 44 -38.24 -17.14 2.22
N ALA A 45 -36.92 -16.89 2.21
CA ALA A 45 -35.93 -17.85 2.67
C ALA A 45 -36.13 -18.22 4.16
N ALA A 46 -36.40 -17.22 5.02
CA ALA A 46 -36.63 -17.46 6.44
C ALA A 46 -37.89 -18.32 6.69
N VAL A 47 -38.99 -18.03 5.99
CA VAL A 47 -40.26 -18.77 6.10
C VAL A 47 -40.15 -20.19 5.57
N LEU A 48 -39.41 -20.39 4.46
CA LEU A 48 -39.20 -21.72 3.87
C LEU A 48 -38.25 -22.59 4.69
N SER A 49 -37.36 -22.00 5.49
CA SER A 49 -36.29 -22.71 6.20
C SER A 49 -36.75 -23.92 7.05
N PRO A 50 -37.89 -23.92 7.75
CA PRO A 50 -38.31 -25.05 8.58
C PRO A 50 -38.96 -26.19 7.80
N PHE A 51 -39.49 -25.89 6.60
CA PHE A 51 -40.37 -26.80 5.86
C PHE A 51 -39.74 -27.31 4.57
N TRP A 52 -38.86 -26.52 3.95
CA TRP A 52 -38.20 -26.86 2.69
C TRP A 52 -36.80 -26.23 2.62
N PRO A 53 -35.78 -26.87 3.20
CA PRO A 53 -34.43 -26.33 3.28
C PRO A 53 -33.80 -25.98 1.92
N ALA A 54 -33.99 -26.83 0.90
CA ALA A 54 -33.49 -26.57 -0.45
C ALA A 54 -34.16 -25.36 -1.11
N GLY A 55 -35.46 -25.15 -0.87
CA GLY A 55 -36.18 -23.96 -1.34
C GLY A 55 -35.73 -22.68 -0.63
N ALA A 56 -35.43 -22.77 0.67
CA ALA A 56 -34.86 -21.68 1.44
C ALA A 56 -33.46 -21.30 0.94
N GLU A 57 -32.61 -22.28 0.64
CA GLU A 57 -31.27 -22.05 0.09
C GLU A 57 -31.34 -21.37 -1.29
N PHE A 58 -32.24 -21.83 -2.16
CA PHE A 58 -32.46 -21.19 -3.46
C PHE A 58 -32.95 -19.73 -3.33
N ALA A 59 -33.90 -19.46 -2.44
CA ALA A 59 -34.38 -18.11 -2.17
C ALA A 59 -33.29 -17.21 -1.56
N ALA A 60 -32.45 -17.76 -0.67
CA ALA A 60 -31.31 -17.06 -0.10
C ALA A 60 -30.22 -16.77 -1.15
N TRP A 61 -29.96 -17.71 -2.06
CA TRP A 61 -29.06 -17.52 -3.18
C TRP A 61 -29.54 -16.37 -4.08
N LEU A 62 -30.83 -16.30 -4.40
CA LEU A 62 -31.40 -15.17 -5.12
C LEU A 62 -31.32 -13.86 -4.32
N ALA A 63 -31.56 -13.89 -3.00
CA ALA A 63 -31.44 -12.72 -2.13
C ALA A 63 -30.00 -12.18 -2.04
N SER A 64 -29.00 -13.04 -2.26
CA SER A 64 -27.58 -12.68 -2.19
C SER A 64 -27.18 -11.63 -3.23
N TRP A 65 -27.82 -11.62 -4.41
CA TRP A 65 -27.53 -10.67 -5.49
C TRP A 65 -27.89 -9.22 -5.14
N PRO A 66 -29.13 -8.89 -4.74
CA PRO A 66 -29.47 -7.53 -4.30
C PRO A 66 -28.75 -7.18 -2.98
N ALA A 67 -28.56 -8.13 -2.05
CA ALA A 67 -27.80 -7.88 -0.84
C ALA A 67 -26.33 -7.52 -1.14
N TRP A 68 -25.70 -8.22 -2.08
CA TRP A 68 -24.36 -7.90 -2.57
C TRP A 68 -24.30 -6.49 -3.15
N TRP A 69 -25.30 -6.09 -3.93
CA TRP A 69 -25.38 -4.73 -4.47
C TRP A 69 -25.50 -3.67 -3.37
N LEU A 70 -26.34 -3.89 -2.35
CA LEU A 70 -26.45 -2.99 -1.19
C LEU A 70 -25.09 -2.82 -0.49
N VAL A 71 -24.36 -3.93 -0.31
CA VAL A 71 -23.01 -3.93 0.28
C VAL A 71 -22.00 -3.20 -0.62
N VAL A 72 -22.09 -3.37 -1.94
CA VAL A 72 -21.25 -2.65 -2.91
C VAL A 72 -21.45 -1.15 -2.78
N VAL A 73 -22.69 -0.67 -2.85
CA VAL A 73 -22.99 0.76 -2.76
C VAL A 73 -22.54 1.32 -1.40
N ALA A 74 -22.80 0.63 -0.30
CA ALA A 74 -22.36 1.06 1.04
C ALA A 74 -20.83 1.15 1.16
N ARG A 75 -20.09 0.13 0.69
CA ARG A 75 -18.63 0.09 0.77
C ARG A 75 -17.96 1.17 -0.09
N TYR A 76 -18.46 1.40 -1.29
CA TYR A 76 -17.90 2.46 -2.15
C TYR A 76 -18.32 3.85 -1.69
N GLY A 77 -19.55 4.02 -1.23
CA GLY A 77 -20.03 5.29 -0.68
C GLY A 77 -19.24 5.74 0.56
N ALA A 78 -18.90 4.80 1.45
CA ALA A 78 -18.11 5.08 2.67
C ALA A 78 -16.64 5.41 2.39
N ARG A 79 -16.11 5.07 1.20
CA ARG A 79 -14.71 5.29 0.81
C ARG A 79 -14.49 6.57 0.01
N LEU A 80 -15.55 7.30 -0.32
CA LEU A 80 -15.40 8.56 -1.05
C LEU A 80 -14.72 9.61 -0.15
N PRO A 81 -13.55 10.13 -0.56
CA PRO A 81 -12.88 11.19 0.20
C PRO A 81 -13.79 12.42 0.27
N ALA A 82 -13.98 12.96 1.47
CA ALA A 82 -14.96 14.00 1.79
C ALA A 82 -16.44 13.60 1.58
N GLY A 83 -16.76 12.30 1.71
CA GLY A 83 -18.15 11.83 1.68
C GLY A 83 -19.02 12.39 2.83
N THR A 84 -18.38 12.87 3.90
CA THR A 84 -18.99 13.60 5.01
C THR A 84 -18.30 14.95 5.20
N LEU A 85 -19.07 16.00 5.45
CA LEU A 85 -18.58 17.31 5.86
C LEU A 85 -18.81 17.50 7.36
N PRO A 86 -17.85 18.11 8.09
CA PRO A 86 -18.08 18.51 9.48
C PRO A 86 -19.23 19.53 9.53
N TRP A 87 -20.14 19.34 10.47
CA TRP A 87 -21.33 20.18 10.66
C TRP A 87 -21.53 20.43 12.15
N PRO A 88 -22.11 21.57 12.57
CA PRO A 88 -22.45 21.78 13.97
C PRO A 88 -23.32 20.63 14.50
N GLY A 89 -22.97 20.06 15.66
CA GLY A 89 -23.80 19.06 16.33
C GLY A 89 -24.94 19.69 17.13
N GLY A 90 -25.81 18.84 17.68
CA GLY A 90 -26.91 19.25 18.56
C GLY A 90 -28.10 19.90 17.83
N LEU A 91 -28.99 20.51 18.61
CA LEU A 91 -30.25 21.09 18.12
C LEU A 91 -30.01 22.24 17.12
N THR A 92 -28.97 23.04 17.35
CA THR A 92 -28.55 24.13 16.46
C THR A 92 -28.15 23.61 15.09
N GLY A 93 -27.34 22.54 15.04
CA GLY A 93 -26.97 21.85 13.81
C GLY A 93 -28.17 21.33 13.02
N ALA A 94 -29.13 20.70 13.71
CA ALA A 94 -30.35 20.17 13.11
C ALA A 94 -31.23 21.29 12.53
N LEU A 95 -31.49 22.35 13.30
CA LEU A 95 -32.30 23.49 12.86
C LEU A 95 -31.65 24.25 11.69
N LEU A 96 -30.32 24.42 11.71
CA LEU A 96 -29.58 25.01 10.60
C LEU A 96 -29.73 24.21 9.32
N LEU A 97 -29.56 22.88 9.38
CA LEU A 97 -29.70 22.04 8.20
C LEU A 97 -31.15 22.02 7.69
N ALA A 98 -32.13 21.97 8.58
CA ALA A 98 -33.55 22.05 8.23
C ALA A 98 -33.90 23.38 7.54
N GLY A 99 -33.45 24.51 8.11
CA GLY A 99 -33.66 25.83 7.52
C GLY A 99 -33.00 25.99 6.15
N LEU A 100 -31.75 25.53 6.00
CA LEU A 100 -31.03 25.55 4.73
C LEU A 100 -31.75 24.70 3.66
N THR A 101 -32.27 23.55 4.09
CA THR A 101 -33.01 22.62 3.24
C THR A 101 -34.33 23.23 2.75
N VAL A 102 -35.11 23.87 3.64
CA VAL A 102 -36.35 24.57 3.28
C VAL A 102 -36.05 25.75 2.36
N ALA A 103 -35.02 26.53 2.66
CA ALA A 103 -34.58 27.64 1.80
C ALA A 103 -34.21 27.16 0.39
N LEU A 104 -33.49 26.03 0.28
CA LEU A 104 -33.16 25.41 -1.01
C LEU A 104 -34.40 24.92 -1.77
N LEU A 105 -35.38 24.33 -1.10
CA LEU A 105 -36.62 23.86 -1.70
C LEU A 105 -37.49 25.02 -2.22
N VAL A 106 -37.57 26.11 -1.45
CA VAL A 106 -38.27 27.33 -1.86
C VAL A 106 -37.55 27.99 -3.03
N ALA A 107 -36.23 28.13 -2.95
CA ALA A 107 -35.43 28.71 -4.00
C ALA A 107 -35.46 27.87 -5.29
N ALA A 108 -35.49 26.53 -5.19
CA ALA A 108 -35.60 25.61 -6.32
C ALA A 108 -36.94 25.66 -7.07
N ARG A 109 -37.96 26.37 -6.55
CA ARG A 109 -39.19 26.68 -7.29
C ARG A 109 -38.97 27.70 -8.41
N HIS A 110 -37.88 28.47 -8.37
CA HIS A 110 -37.52 29.36 -9.46
C HIS A 110 -36.66 28.64 -10.52
N PRO A 111 -37.05 28.70 -11.81
CA PRO A 111 -36.35 27.98 -12.88
C PRO A 111 -34.90 28.42 -13.07
N VAL A 112 -34.58 29.68 -12.73
CA VAL A 112 -33.23 30.24 -12.79
C VAL A 112 -32.34 29.65 -11.69
N VAL A 113 -32.85 29.57 -10.45
CA VAL A 113 -32.12 29.00 -9.31
C VAL A 113 -31.84 27.51 -9.52
N ARG A 114 -32.83 26.76 -10.05
CA ARG A 114 -32.64 25.34 -10.39
C ARG A 114 -31.49 25.12 -11.38
N ARG A 115 -31.39 25.98 -12.40
CA ARG A 115 -30.29 25.94 -13.38
C ARG A 115 -28.96 26.31 -12.73
N LEU A 116 -28.92 27.34 -11.89
CA LEU A 116 -27.70 27.75 -11.17
C LEU A 116 -27.20 26.69 -10.19
N VAL A 117 -28.08 26.06 -9.40
CA VAL A 117 -27.71 24.97 -8.48
C VAL A 117 -27.21 23.74 -9.24
N ALA A 118 -27.85 23.39 -10.35
CA ALA A 118 -27.39 22.29 -11.21
C ALA A 118 -26.01 22.58 -11.83
N VAL A 119 -25.81 23.79 -12.35
CA VAL A 119 -24.51 24.23 -12.90
C VAL A 119 -23.45 24.27 -11.82
N LEU A 120 -23.75 24.76 -10.61
CA LEU A 120 -22.81 24.81 -9.50
C LEU A 120 -22.46 23.40 -8.99
N ALA A 121 -23.44 22.49 -8.89
CA ALA A 121 -23.21 21.11 -8.52
C ALA A 121 -22.33 20.40 -9.56
N VAL A 122 -22.61 20.58 -10.85
CA VAL A 122 -21.79 20.05 -11.95
C VAL A 122 -20.40 20.69 -11.91
N ALA A 123 -20.27 22.00 -11.72
CA ALA A 123 -18.98 22.69 -11.63
C ALA A 123 -18.16 22.25 -10.42
N VAL A 124 -18.80 21.98 -9.27
CA VAL A 124 -18.12 21.42 -8.09
C VAL A 124 -17.70 19.98 -8.35
N ILE A 125 -18.54 19.14 -8.95
CA ILE A 125 -18.18 17.75 -9.29
C ILE A 125 -17.05 17.72 -10.33
N VAL A 126 -17.18 18.46 -11.43
CA VAL A 126 -16.20 18.54 -12.52
C VAL A 126 -14.95 19.30 -12.08
N GLY A 127 -15.04 20.24 -11.15
CA GLY A 127 -13.90 21.00 -10.66
C GLY A 127 -13.11 20.31 -9.55
N THR A 128 -13.78 19.59 -8.63
CA THR A 128 -13.12 18.98 -7.47
C THR A 128 -12.66 17.55 -7.70
N LEU A 129 -13.34 16.80 -8.58
CA LEU A 129 -13.04 15.38 -8.82
C LEU A 129 -11.75 15.18 -9.63
N PRO A 130 -11.50 15.87 -10.77
CA PRO A 130 -10.26 15.72 -11.53
C PRO A 130 -9.08 16.34 -10.79
N VAL A 131 -9.28 17.49 -10.12
CA VAL A 131 -8.22 18.15 -9.36
C VAL A 131 -7.74 17.27 -8.22
N ARG A 132 -8.59 16.52 -7.50
CA ARG A 132 -8.12 15.63 -6.41
C ARG A 132 -7.60 14.27 -6.89
N LEU A 133 -8.11 13.75 -8.00
CA LEU A 133 -7.59 12.53 -8.66
C LEU A 133 -6.22 12.76 -9.30
N VAL A 134 -5.92 13.98 -9.76
CA VAL A 134 -4.64 14.37 -10.35
C VAL A 134 -3.69 15.00 -9.32
N ALA A 135 -4.20 15.72 -8.30
CA ALA A 135 -3.38 16.41 -7.29
C ALA A 135 -2.95 15.56 -6.09
N SER A 136 -3.36 14.29 -5.99
CA SER A 136 -2.63 13.32 -5.15
C SER A 136 -1.40 12.81 -5.92
N GLY A 137 -0.52 13.74 -6.30
CA GLY A 137 0.65 13.48 -7.13
C GLY A 137 1.45 12.29 -6.61
N TRP A 138 1.48 11.22 -7.40
CA TRP A 138 2.31 10.04 -7.14
C TRP A 138 3.41 9.96 -8.21
N PRO A 139 4.67 9.80 -7.82
CA PRO A 139 5.15 9.76 -6.44
C PRO A 139 5.00 11.13 -5.74
N PRO A 140 4.80 11.15 -4.41
CA PRO A 140 4.73 12.40 -3.68
C PRO A 140 6.07 13.15 -3.76
N ALA A 141 6.03 14.47 -3.74
CA ALA A 141 7.26 15.27 -3.72
C ALA A 141 8.14 14.90 -2.51
N ARG A 142 9.47 14.95 -2.70
CA ARG A 142 10.47 14.67 -1.64
C ARG A 142 10.35 13.27 -1.01
N TRP A 143 9.85 12.30 -1.77
CA TRP A 143 9.98 10.90 -1.39
C TRP A 143 11.45 10.47 -1.34
N VAL A 144 11.77 9.54 -0.45
CA VAL A 144 13.14 9.03 -0.21
C VAL A 144 13.24 7.53 -0.42
N ALA A 145 12.12 6.82 -0.30
CA ALA A 145 12.00 5.42 -0.68
C ALA A 145 10.54 5.08 -0.98
N VAL A 146 10.33 4.10 -1.85
CA VAL A 146 9.03 3.47 -2.09
C VAL A 146 9.16 1.97 -1.93
N ALA A 147 8.31 1.35 -1.12
CA ALA A 147 8.06 -0.08 -1.16
C ALA A 147 6.89 -0.36 -2.09
N CYS A 148 7.13 -1.10 -3.17
CA CYS A 148 6.12 -1.46 -4.14
C CYS A 148 5.27 -2.64 -3.62
N ALA A 149 3.96 -2.59 -3.81
CA ALA A 149 3.09 -3.74 -3.57
C ALA A 149 3.20 -4.72 -4.75
N VAL A 150 4.17 -5.65 -4.67
CA VAL A 150 4.48 -6.65 -5.71
C VAL A 150 3.99 -8.06 -5.40
N GLY A 151 3.14 -8.20 -4.38
CA GLY A 151 2.69 -9.49 -3.85
C GLY A 151 3.56 -9.93 -2.67
N GLN A 152 3.74 -11.24 -2.50
CA GLN A 152 4.67 -11.79 -1.52
C GLN A 152 6.09 -11.62 -2.06
N GLY A 153 6.77 -10.57 -1.64
CA GLY A 153 8.12 -10.27 -2.10
C GLY A 153 8.54 -8.82 -1.89
N ASP A 154 9.75 -8.53 -2.34
CA ASP A 154 10.39 -7.23 -2.16
C ASP A 154 10.64 -6.52 -3.49
N ALA A 155 10.27 -5.25 -3.54
CA ALA A 155 10.77 -4.32 -4.54
C ALA A 155 10.78 -2.91 -3.93
N LEU A 156 11.98 -2.43 -3.59
CA LEU A 156 12.19 -1.08 -3.08
C LEU A 156 12.79 -0.19 -4.16
N VAL A 157 12.37 1.06 -4.19
CA VAL A 157 12.85 2.06 -5.14
C VAL A 157 13.40 3.24 -4.35
N LEU A 158 14.59 3.72 -4.71
CA LEU A 158 15.23 4.89 -4.13
C LEU A 158 15.46 5.96 -5.22
N PRO A 159 14.98 7.21 -5.05
CA PRO A 159 15.10 8.24 -6.07
C PRO A 159 16.51 8.78 -6.15
N VAL A 160 17.10 8.73 -7.36
CA VAL A 160 18.36 9.43 -7.65
C VAL A 160 18.06 10.86 -8.10
N VAL A 161 17.24 10.99 -9.15
CA VAL A 161 16.71 12.24 -9.73
C VAL A 161 15.36 11.94 -10.39
N PRO A 162 14.55 12.94 -10.80
CA PRO A 162 13.29 12.66 -11.50
C PRO A 162 13.49 11.71 -12.70
N GLY A 163 12.76 10.60 -12.70
CA GLY A 163 12.83 9.58 -13.76
C GLY A 163 13.97 8.56 -13.66
N ARG A 164 14.88 8.70 -12.68
CA ARG A 164 16.01 7.78 -12.45
C ARG A 164 16.06 7.30 -11.00
N ALA A 165 16.27 6.01 -10.81
CA ALA A 165 16.24 5.41 -9.48
C ALA A 165 17.26 4.27 -9.31
N VAL A 166 17.57 3.96 -8.05
CA VAL A 166 18.07 2.64 -7.66
C VAL A 166 16.87 1.74 -7.36
N VAL A 167 16.93 0.50 -7.79
CA VAL A 167 15.92 -0.53 -7.48
C VAL A 167 16.60 -1.66 -6.70
N VAL A 168 16.01 -2.04 -5.57
CA VAL A 168 16.46 -3.15 -4.74
C VAL A 168 15.39 -4.22 -4.74
N ASP A 169 15.73 -5.39 -5.27
CA ASP A 169 14.83 -6.50 -5.59
C ASP A 169 13.71 -6.14 -6.59
N ALA A 170 13.01 -7.15 -7.09
CA ALA A 170 12.05 -7.03 -8.18
C ALA A 170 10.70 -7.74 -7.92
N GLY A 171 10.51 -8.34 -6.75
CA GLY A 171 9.31 -9.09 -6.42
C GLY A 171 9.19 -10.40 -7.20
N PRO A 172 8.07 -11.12 -7.05
CA PRO A 172 7.78 -12.33 -7.82
C PRO A 172 7.17 -12.06 -9.20
N ASP A 173 6.47 -10.93 -9.40
CA ASP A 173 5.68 -10.66 -10.60
C ASP A 173 6.24 -9.51 -11.45
N PRO A 174 6.68 -9.79 -12.70
CA PRO A 174 7.13 -8.76 -13.64
C PRO A 174 6.14 -7.63 -13.89
N ALA A 175 4.83 -7.94 -13.94
CA ALA A 175 3.80 -6.93 -14.21
C ALA A 175 3.62 -5.96 -13.02
N ALA A 176 3.69 -6.48 -11.79
CA ALA A 176 3.54 -5.68 -10.59
C ALA A 176 4.69 -4.68 -10.42
N VAL A 177 5.95 -5.13 -10.55
CA VAL A 177 7.11 -4.24 -10.43
C VAL A 177 7.18 -3.23 -11.58
N ASP A 178 6.89 -3.64 -12.82
CA ASP A 178 6.80 -2.72 -13.96
C ASP A 178 5.73 -1.64 -13.72
N GLY A 179 4.55 -2.06 -13.24
CA GLY A 179 3.47 -1.16 -12.87
C GLY A 179 3.90 -0.14 -11.82
N CYS A 180 4.60 -0.57 -10.77
CA CYS A 180 5.12 0.33 -9.73
C CYS A 180 6.10 1.34 -10.32
N LEU A 181 7.12 0.88 -11.04
CA LEU A 181 8.14 1.76 -11.63
C LEU A 181 7.54 2.74 -12.64
N ARG A 182 6.53 2.34 -13.41
CA ARG A 182 5.76 3.23 -14.31
C ARG A 182 5.01 4.31 -13.52
N ARG A 183 4.34 3.95 -12.43
CA ARG A 183 3.65 4.91 -11.54
C ARG A 183 4.63 5.90 -10.92
N LEU A 184 5.85 5.46 -10.63
CA LEU A 184 6.94 6.31 -10.13
C LEU A 184 7.60 7.17 -11.22
N GLY A 185 7.25 6.95 -12.50
CA GLY A 185 7.86 7.65 -13.62
C GLY A 185 9.30 7.24 -13.92
N VAL A 186 9.77 6.09 -13.40
CA VAL A 186 11.14 5.60 -13.58
C VAL A 186 11.33 5.13 -15.03
N ARG A 187 12.28 5.75 -15.72
CA ARG A 187 12.71 5.43 -17.09
C ARG A 187 14.12 4.83 -17.12
N GLU A 188 14.91 5.12 -16.10
CA GLU A 188 16.28 4.63 -15.96
C GLU A 188 16.51 4.09 -14.55
N VAL A 189 17.10 2.91 -14.49
CA VAL A 189 17.55 2.27 -13.26
C VAL A 189 19.06 2.37 -13.23
N SER A 190 19.59 3.27 -12.41
CA SER A 190 21.04 3.46 -12.28
C SER A 190 21.74 2.21 -11.75
N LEU A 191 21.07 1.53 -10.82
CA LEU A 191 21.55 0.33 -10.18
C LEU A 191 20.34 -0.54 -9.86
N LEU A 192 20.36 -1.77 -10.37
CA LEU A 192 19.48 -2.83 -9.90
C LEU A 192 20.29 -3.73 -8.97
N LEU A 193 19.89 -3.85 -7.72
CA LEU A 193 20.58 -4.69 -6.74
C LEU A 193 19.63 -5.77 -6.23
N PHE A 194 20.10 -7.01 -6.17
CA PHE A 194 19.37 -8.11 -5.54
C PHE A 194 19.95 -8.44 -4.18
N SER A 195 19.09 -8.57 -3.17
CA SER A 195 19.50 -8.97 -1.82
C SER A 195 19.93 -10.44 -1.83
N HIS A 196 19.11 -11.32 -2.36
CA HIS A 196 19.40 -12.73 -2.58
C HIS A 196 18.58 -13.28 -3.76
N PHE A 197 18.67 -14.58 -4.06
CA PHE A 197 18.13 -15.16 -5.29
C PHE A 197 16.79 -15.91 -5.13
N HIS A 198 16.02 -15.70 -4.06
CA HIS A 198 14.66 -16.28 -4.02
C HIS A 198 13.73 -15.59 -5.01
N VAL A 199 12.71 -16.32 -5.45
CA VAL A 199 11.81 -15.91 -6.56
C VAL A 199 10.98 -14.68 -6.19
N ASP A 200 10.62 -14.52 -4.93
CA ASP A 200 9.97 -13.34 -4.37
C ASP A 200 10.87 -12.08 -4.33
N HIS A 201 12.15 -12.22 -4.68
CA HIS A 201 13.08 -11.11 -4.90
C HIS A 201 13.47 -10.96 -6.37
N THR A 202 13.63 -12.06 -7.12
CA THR A 202 14.16 -12.03 -8.49
C THR A 202 13.12 -12.23 -9.59
N GLY A 203 11.96 -12.83 -9.29
CA GLY A 203 11.00 -13.31 -10.28
C GLY A 203 10.48 -12.22 -11.22
N GLY A 204 10.37 -10.99 -10.71
CA GLY A 204 9.91 -9.82 -11.45
C GLY A 204 10.97 -9.12 -12.28
N VAL A 205 12.22 -9.60 -12.32
CA VAL A 205 13.35 -8.88 -12.95
C VAL A 205 13.07 -8.42 -14.39
N ALA A 206 12.39 -9.22 -15.20
CA ALA A 206 12.02 -8.85 -16.57
C ALA A 206 11.13 -7.59 -16.63
N GLY A 207 10.33 -7.33 -15.59
CA GLY A 207 9.51 -6.13 -15.45
C GLY A 207 10.35 -4.86 -15.23
N VAL A 208 11.50 -4.98 -14.55
CA VAL A 208 12.41 -3.85 -14.33
C VAL A 208 13.04 -3.40 -15.66
N PHE A 209 13.45 -4.34 -16.51
CA PHE A 209 14.05 -4.06 -17.82
C PHE A 209 13.03 -3.63 -18.89
N ARG A 210 11.73 -3.82 -18.65
CA ARG A 210 10.69 -3.49 -19.63
C ARG A 210 10.62 -1.98 -19.86
N ALA A 211 10.98 -1.55 -21.07
CA ALA A 211 10.98 -0.14 -21.51
C ALA A 211 11.83 0.80 -20.63
N ARG A 212 12.87 0.27 -19.96
CA ARG A 212 13.78 1.04 -19.12
C ARG A 212 15.23 0.67 -19.42
N ARG A 213 16.12 1.66 -19.31
CA ARG A 213 17.57 1.42 -19.31
C ARG A 213 18.00 1.01 -17.90
N VAL A 214 18.76 -0.07 -17.77
CA VAL A 214 19.40 -0.46 -16.51
C VAL A 214 20.90 -0.33 -16.67
N ALA A 215 21.54 0.55 -15.89
CA ALA A 215 22.96 0.88 -16.09
C ALA A 215 23.92 -0.13 -15.45
N GLY A 216 23.48 -0.89 -14.44
CA GLY A 216 24.27 -1.95 -13.85
C GLY A 216 23.47 -2.83 -12.90
N VAL A 217 23.88 -4.08 -12.77
CA VAL A 217 23.27 -5.06 -11.86
C VAL A 217 24.26 -5.51 -10.80
N ARG A 218 23.83 -5.52 -9.54
CA ARG A 218 24.58 -6.07 -8.40
C ARG A 218 23.81 -7.23 -7.75
N THR A 219 24.54 -8.26 -7.35
CA THR A 219 23.97 -9.49 -6.79
C THR A 219 24.71 -9.88 -5.51
N PRO A 220 24.15 -10.75 -4.64
CA PRO A 220 24.94 -11.35 -3.57
C PRO A 220 26.12 -12.16 -4.12
N GLN A 221 27.13 -12.41 -3.28
CA GLN A 221 28.18 -13.38 -3.58
C GLN A 221 27.66 -14.83 -3.52
N TRP A 222 26.69 -15.11 -2.64
CA TRP A 222 26.11 -16.43 -2.50
C TRP A 222 25.21 -16.74 -3.72
N PRO A 223 25.50 -17.76 -4.53
CA PRO A 223 24.90 -17.93 -5.85
C PRO A 223 23.58 -18.73 -5.81
N GLU A 224 22.99 -18.95 -4.63
CA GLU A 224 21.79 -19.77 -4.46
C GLU A 224 20.56 -18.96 -4.05
N PRO A 225 19.35 -19.40 -4.46
CA PRO A 225 19.08 -20.52 -5.37
C PRO A 225 19.52 -20.27 -6.82
N ALA A 226 19.92 -21.34 -7.51
CA ALA A 226 20.38 -21.28 -8.89
C ALA A 226 19.32 -20.70 -9.85
N ALA A 227 18.05 -21.07 -9.67
CA ALA A 227 16.96 -20.62 -10.53
C ALA A 227 16.82 -19.09 -10.55
N GLY A 228 16.81 -18.42 -9.38
CA GLY A 228 16.72 -16.97 -9.32
C GLY A 228 17.97 -16.26 -9.86
N ARG A 229 19.16 -16.82 -9.59
CA ARG A 229 20.42 -16.32 -10.18
C ARG A 229 20.39 -16.36 -11.71
N ASP A 230 19.92 -17.46 -12.27
CA ASP A 230 19.90 -17.65 -13.72
C ASP A 230 18.82 -16.77 -14.37
N LEU A 231 17.69 -16.52 -13.69
CA LEU A 231 16.70 -15.50 -14.09
C LEU A 231 17.32 -14.10 -14.19
N VAL A 232 18.06 -13.67 -13.14
CA VAL A 232 18.72 -12.36 -13.12
C VAL A 232 19.75 -12.24 -14.24
N ARG A 233 20.59 -13.27 -14.43
CA ARG A 233 21.60 -13.30 -15.50
C ARG A 233 20.96 -13.27 -16.88
N GLY A 234 19.90 -14.04 -17.11
CA GLY A 234 19.19 -14.07 -18.39
C GLY A 234 18.59 -12.71 -18.74
N ALA A 235 17.91 -12.06 -17.78
CA ALA A 235 17.34 -10.73 -17.99
C ALA A 235 18.41 -9.66 -18.25
N ALA A 236 19.52 -9.71 -17.51
CA ALA A 236 20.63 -8.80 -17.67
C ALA A 236 21.37 -8.99 -19.01
N ALA A 237 21.59 -10.23 -19.45
CA ALA A 237 22.24 -10.55 -20.72
C ALA A 237 21.43 -10.09 -21.94
N GLY A 238 20.10 -10.11 -21.84
CA GLY A 238 19.20 -9.60 -22.88
C GLY A 238 19.20 -8.07 -23.03
N ALA A 239 19.82 -7.34 -22.10
CA ALA A 239 19.83 -5.88 -22.08
C ALA A 239 21.24 -5.33 -22.33
N ALA A 240 21.40 -4.54 -23.39
CA ALA A 240 22.68 -3.95 -23.76
C ALA A 240 23.26 -3.09 -22.61
N GLY A 241 24.43 -3.49 -22.09
CA GLY A 241 25.20 -2.72 -21.10
C GLY A 241 24.94 -3.06 -19.63
N ALA A 242 24.05 -4.00 -19.30
CA ALA A 242 23.70 -4.34 -17.92
C ALA A 242 24.50 -5.53 -17.38
N GLY A 243 25.82 -5.41 -17.27
CA GLY A 243 26.65 -6.46 -16.65
C GLY A 243 26.23 -6.76 -15.19
N THR A 244 26.27 -8.04 -14.81
CA THR A 244 26.09 -8.46 -13.41
C THR A 244 27.44 -8.52 -12.71
N ALA A 245 27.53 -8.02 -11.48
CA ALA A 245 28.70 -8.23 -10.64
C ALA A 245 28.28 -8.44 -9.17
N PRO A 246 29.01 -9.24 -8.39
CA PRO A 246 28.71 -9.41 -6.98
C PRO A 246 29.01 -8.13 -6.18
N ALA A 247 28.29 -7.95 -5.09
CA ALA A 247 28.60 -7.01 -4.03
C ALA A 247 28.76 -7.75 -2.69
N SER A 248 29.51 -7.18 -1.76
CA SER A 248 29.78 -7.74 -0.44
C SER A 248 29.93 -6.64 0.60
N ALA A 249 29.99 -7.02 1.88
CA ALA A 249 30.21 -6.09 2.98
C ALA A 249 31.33 -5.08 2.67
N GLY A 250 31.05 -3.80 2.90
CA GLY A 250 31.95 -2.68 2.58
C GLY A 250 31.83 -2.15 1.15
N TRP A 251 31.13 -2.83 0.23
CA TRP A 251 30.84 -2.27 -1.09
C TRP A 251 29.99 -1.02 -0.96
N THR A 252 30.36 0.03 -1.71
CA THR A 252 29.67 1.31 -1.69
C THR A 252 29.23 1.74 -3.09
N TYR A 253 28.16 2.54 -3.12
CA TYR A 253 27.68 3.18 -4.34
C TYR A 253 27.11 4.56 -4.01
N ARG A 254 27.34 5.52 -4.91
CA ARG A 254 26.86 6.89 -4.74
C ARG A 254 26.43 7.46 -6.08
N GLU A 255 25.20 7.93 -6.17
CA GLU A 255 24.70 8.73 -7.29
C GLU A 255 23.63 9.71 -6.82
N GLY A 256 23.78 10.98 -7.17
CA GLY A 256 22.85 12.03 -6.75
C GLY A 256 22.74 12.11 -5.23
N ALA A 257 21.50 12.00 -4.72
CA ALA A 257 21.21 12.02 -3.29
C ALA A 257 21.25 10.64 -2.62
N VAL A 258 21.56 9.58 -3.36
CA VAL A 258 21.60 8.20 -2.88
C VAL A 258 23.03 7.79 -2.58
N GLU A 259 23.27 7.35 -1.36
CA GLU A 259 24.48 6.65 -0.95
C GLU A 259 24.08 5.28 -0.39
N LEU A 260 24.76 4.23 -0.82
CA LEU A 260 24.54 2.85 -0.38
C LEU A 260 25.83 2.27 0.16
N VAL A 261 25.71 1.54 1.26
CA VAL A 261 26.76 0.68 1.80
C VAL A 261 26.17 -0.69 2.08
N VAL A 262 26.84 -1.74 1.59
CA VAL A 262 26.51 -3.12 1.98
C VAL A 262 27.10 -3.38 3.36
N LEU A 263 26.25 -3.65 4.34
CA LEU A 263 26.64 -4.02 5.71
C LEU A 263 26.85 -5.53 5.85
N GLY A 264 26.04 -6.33 5.17
CA GLY A 264 25.97 -7.78 5.34
C GLY A 264 25.79 -8.57 4.04
N PRO A 265 26.04 -9.89 4.10
CA PRO A 265 26.53 -10.62 5.27
C PRO A 265 28.02 -10.30 5.51
N PRO A 266 28.50 -10.24 6.78
CA PRO A 266 29.91 -9.93 7.08
C PRO A 266 30.88 -11.03 6.65
N TYR A 267 30.38 -12.26 6.48
CA TYR A 267 31.08 -13.42 5.95
C TYR A 267 30.03 -14.39 5.37
N PRO A 268 30.40 -15.31 4.46
CA PRO A 268 29.45 -16.29 3.91
C PRO A 268 28.85 -17.16 5.01
N MET A 269 27.52 -17.17 5.13
CA MET A 269 26.81 -17.94 6.14
C MET A 269 26.52 -19.35 5.62
N ARG A 270 26.77 -20.37 6.45
CA ARG A 270 26.60 -21.78 6.11
C ARG A 270 26.04 -22.56 7.28
N GLY A 271 25.19 -23.54 7.01
CA GLY A 271 24.58 -24.40 8.04
C GLY A 271 23.61 -23.64 8.95
N THR A 272 23.04 -22.55 8.45
CA THR A 272 21.97 -21.80 9.12
C THR A 272 20.61 -22.42 8.80
N ARG A 273 19.52 -21.88 9.36
CA ARG A 273 18.16 -22.34 9.00
C ARG A 273 17.88 -22.18 7.49
N SER A 274 18.34 -21.08 6.89
CA SER A 274 18.24 -20.82 5.46
C SER A 274 19.48 -20.06 5.00
N ASP A 275 20.45 -20.78 4.45
CA ASP A 275 21.69 -20.18 3.95
C ASP A 275 21.43 -19.13 2.85
N PRO A 276 20.49 -19.31 1.90
CA PRO A 276 20.18 -18.25 0.94
C PRO A 276 19.65 -16.97 1.60
N ASN A 277 18.79 -17.08 2.61
CA ASN A 277 18.23 -15.90 3.30
C ASN A 277 19.27 -15.20 4.16
N ASN A 278 20.08 -15.97 4.91
CA ASN A 278 21.18 -15.45 5.74
C ASN A 278 22.43 -15.04 4.92
N ASN A 279 22.36 -15.07 3.59
CA ASN A 279 23.34 -14.43 2.73
C ASN A 279 22.69 -13.28 1.94
N SER A 280 21.69 -12.62 2.53
CA SER A 280 21.05 -11.43 1.94
C SER A 280 22.00 -10.25 1.97
N LEU A 281 22.12 -9.49 0.87
CA LEU A 281 22.77 -8.19 0.95
C LEU A 281 21.96 -7.24 1.82
N VAL A 282 22.42 -7.03 3.07
CA VAL A 282 21.86 -6.02 3.97
C VAL A 282 22.47 -4.66 3.64
N LEU A 283 21.63 -3.70 3.25
CA LEU A 283 22.06 -2.39 2.76
C LEU A 283 21.68 -1.30 3.74
N LEU A 284 22.61 -0.40 4.01
CA LEU A 284 22.30 0.91 4.58
C LEU A 284 22.31 1.94 3.45
N ALA A 285 21.14 2.47 3.13
CA ALA A 285 20.97 3.57 2.22
C ALA A 285 20.85 4.89 2.97
N THR A 286 21.47 5.95 2.47
CA THR A 286 21.21 7.32 2.88
C THR A 286 20.64 8.08 1.69
N VAL A 287 19.39 8.54 1.81
CA VAL A 287 18.71 9.29 0.74
C VAL A 287 18.28 10.65 1.28
N ALA A 288 18.87 11.73 0.76
CA ALA A 288 18.61 13.10 1.20
C ALA A 288 18.70 13.28 2.75
N GLY A 289 19.66 12.58 3.38
CA GLY A 289 19.92 12.59 4.82
C GLY A 289 19.07 11.62 5.65
N VAL A 290 18.17 10.85 5.04
CA VAL A 290 17.37 9.82 5.73
C VAL A 290 18.07 8.48 5.62
N ARG A 291 18.31 7.81 6.76
CA ARG A 291 18.93 6.47 6.80
C ARG A 291 17.87 5.39 6.66
N ILE A 292 18.06 4.48 5.72
CA ILE A 292 17.11 3.45 5.32
C ILE A 292 17.85 2.11 5.34
N LEU A 293 17.47 1.22 6.25
CA LEU A 293 18.04 -0.13 6.33
C LEU A 293 17.17 -1.10 5.53
N LEU A 294 17.76 -1.72 4.50
CA LEU A 294 17.12 -2.71 3.64
C LEU A 294 17.71 -4.08 3.97
N MET A 295 16.90 -4.95 4.56
CA MET A 295 17.42 -6.19 5.15
C MET A 295 17.35 -7.42 4.23
N GLY A 296 16.73 -7.33 3.05
CA GLY A 296 16.35 -8.52 2.30
C GLY A 296 15.63 -9.50 3.23
N ASP A 297 16.08 -10.75 3.24
CA ASP A 297 15.53 -11.80 4.09
C ASP A 297 16.48 -12.28 5.19
N ALA A 298 17.47 -11.45 5.55
CA ALA A 298 18.41 -11.71 6.64
C ALA A 298 17.67 -12.19 7.90
N GLU A 299 17.92 -13.42 8.32
CA GLU A 299 17.23 -14.06 9.44
C GLU A 299 18.05 -13.87 10.72
N THR A 300 17.62 -14.52 11.81
CA THR A 300 18.23 -14.36 13.14
C THR A 300 19.75 -14.51 13.13
N GLU A 301 20.31 -15.46 12.39
CA GLU A 301 21.74 -15.73 12.34
C GLU A 301 22.52 -14.57 11.69
N GLU A 302 22.07 -14.07 10.54
CA GLU A 302 22.69 -12.93 9.87
C GLU A 302 22.54 -11.65 10.70
N GLN A 303 21.37 -11.44 11.32
CA GLN A 303 21.12 -10.30 12.19
C GLN A 303 22.08 -10.27 13.40
N ARG A 304 22.35 -11.42 14.03
CA ARG A 304 23.36 -11.53 15.10
C ARG A 304 24.75 -11.22 14.59
N ALA A 305 25.15 -11.82 13.46
CA ALA A 305 26.45 -11.57 12.86
C ALA A 305 26.66 -10.07 12.55
N LEU A 306 25.60 -9.37 12.13
CA LEU A 306 25.64 -7.93 11.91
C LEU A 306 25.81 -7.15 13.22
N LEU A 307 25.14 -7.51 14.31
CA LEU A 307 25.36 -6.87 15.62
C LEU A 307 26.80 -7.04 16.11
N ASP A 308 27.39 -8.21 15.88
CA ASP A 308 28.74 -8.54 16.34
C ASP A 308 29.83 -7.81 15.52
N ARG A 309 29.57 -7.56 14.23
CA ARG A 309 30.58 -7.08 13.28
C ARG A 309 30.43 -5.62 12.89
N VAL A 310 29.22 -5.08 12.89
CA VAL A 310 28.96 -3.67 12.56
C VAL A 310 29.22 -2.83 13.81
N PRO A 311 29.95 -1.70 13.71
CA PRO A 311 30.18 -0.81 14.85
C PRO A 311 28.88 -0.39 15.53
N ALA A 312 28.96 -0.11 16.84
CA ALA A 312 27.80 0.35 17.61
C ALA A 312 27.09 1.52 16.93
N GLY A 313 25.78 1.40 16.73
CA GLY A 313 24.97 2.38 16.01
C GLY A 313 25.07 2.33 14.48
N GLY A 314 25.91 1.48 13.90
CA GLY A 314 26.05 1.33 12.45
C GLY A 314 24.78 0.81 11.76
N VAL A 315 23.99 0.00 12.46
CA VAL A 315 22.67 -0.50 11.99
C VAL A 315 21.51 0.47 12.29
N ARG A 316 21.76 1.59 12.98
CA ARG A 316 20.71 2.57 13.30
C ARG A 316 20.15 3.17 12.00
N ALA A 317 18.82 3.21 11.85
CA ALA A 317 18.17 3.77 10.67
C ALA A 317 16.84 4.44 11.01
N ASP A 318 16.42 5.41 10.21
CA ASP A 318 15.14 6.10 10.36
C ASP A 318 14.00 5.26 9.76
N VAL A 319 14.29 4.54 8.68
CA VAL A 319 13.38 3.65 7.97
C VAL A 319 13.96 2.25 7.96
N LEU A 320 13.15 1.25 8.31
CA LEU A 320 13.51 -0.16 8.24
C LEU A 320 12.60 -0.87 7.24
N LYS A 321 13.16 -1.52 6.20
CA LYS A 321 12.46 -2.63 5.55
C LYS A 321 12.65 -3.85 6.44
N VAL A 322 11.56 -4.33 7.04
CA VAL A 322 11.59 -5.46 7.96
C VAL A 322 11.99 -6.72 7.20
N ALA A 323 12.97 -7.45 7.70
CA ALA A 323 13.50 -8.63 7.01
C ALA A 323 12.43 -9.70 6.77
N HIS A 324 12.56 -10.44 5.66
CA HIS A 324 11.80 -11.67 5.43
C HIS A 324 10.30 -11.48 5.57
N HIS A 325 9.79 -10.40 4.97
CA HIS A 325 8.37 -10.03 4.97
C HIS A 325 7.73 -9.91 6.36
N GLY A 326 8.53 -9.69 7.41
CA GLY A 326 8.07 -9.68 8.79
C GLY A 326 7.94 -11.07 9.42
N SER A 327 8.70 -12.05 8.95
CA SER A 327 8.78 -13.40 9.51
C SER A 327 9.10 -13.41 11.01
N ALA A 328 8.78 -14.51 11.71
CA ALA A 328 9.06 -14.71 13.13
C ALA A 328 10.57 -14.74 13.46
N TYR A 329 11.39 -14.99 12.44
CA TYR A 329 12.84 -15.18 12.58
C TYR A 329 13.60 -13.86 12.56
N GLN A 330 13.34 -13.06 13.59
CA GLN A 330 14.05 -11.81 13.85
C GLN A 330 14.87 -11.97 15.13
N GLU A 331 16.02 -11.31 15.20
CA GLU A 331 16.77 -11.15 16.43
C GLU A 331 16.22 -9.93 17.20
N PRO A 332 15.59 -10.11 18.37
CA PRO A 332 15.01 -9.01 19.12
C PRO A 332 16.02 -7.89 19.42
N ALA A 333 17.27 -8.22 19.76
CA ALA A 333 18.31 -7.23 20.02
C ALA A 333 18.65 -6.40 18.77
N PHE A 334 18.53 -6.99 17.58
CA PHE A 334 18.76 -6.29 16.32
C PHE A 334 17.69 -5.23 16.08
N LEU A 335 16.41 -5.60 16.23
CA LEU A 335 15.30 -4.65 16.06
C LEU A 335 15.39 -3.47 17.04
N ASP A 336 15.84 -3.72 18.28
CA ASP A 336 16.07 -2.68 19.28
C ASP A 336 17.25 -1.77 18.94
N ALA A 337 18.31 -2.31 18.30
CA ALA A 337 19.48 -1.54 17.87
C ALA A 337 19.18 -0.63 16.67
N VAL A 338 18.29 -1.04 15.76
CA VAL A 338 17.93 -0.24 14.56
C VAL A 338 17.20 1.06 14.95
N ARG A 339 16.28 1.00 15.92
CA ARG A 339 15.43 2.12 16.39
C ARG A 339 14.72 2.90 15.26
N PRO A 340 13.96 2.23 14.37
CA PRO A 340 13.33 2.90 13.25
C PRO A 340 12.15 3.78 13.67
N ARG A 341 11.94 4.90 12.95
CA ARG A 341 10.73 5.72 13.03
C ARG A 341 9.62 5.16 12.15
N VAL A 342 9.99 4.54 11.03
CA VAL A 342 9.09 3.91 10.07
C VAL A 342 9.58 2.48 9.80
N ALA A 343 8.69 1.51 9.91
CA ALA A 343 8.94 0.13 9.51
C ALA A 343 8.03 -0.23 8.33
N LEU A 344 8.64 -0.55 7.19
CA LEU A 344 7.96 -1.02 5.99
C LEU A 344 7.99 -2.54 5.99
N VAL A 345 6.83 -3.16 5.78
CA VAL A 345 6.68 -4.62 5.69
C VAL A 345 6.15 -4.94 4.29
N PRO A 346 7.03 -5.14 3.30
CA PRO A 346 6.64 -5.69 2.01
C PRO A 346 6.19 -7.13 2.22
N VAL A 347 4.91 -7.40 1.95
CA VAL A 347 4.26 -8.69 2.13
C VAL A 347 3.03 -8.78 1.22
N GLY A 348 2.65 -9.99 0.84
CA GLY A 348 1.52 -10.27 -0.03
C GLY A 348 0.23 -10.55 0.73
N THR A 349 -0.90 -10.24 0.11
CA THR A 349 -2.23 -10.56 0.66
C THR A 349 -2.54 -12.04 0.59
N GLY A 350 -3.04 -12.59 1.69
CA GLY A 350 -3.40 -14.01 1.76
C GLY A 350 -2.18 -14.93 1.58
N ASN A 351 -0.98 -14.46 1.93
CA ASN A 351 0.22 -15.29 1.85
C ASN A 351 0.09 -16.50 2.80
N SER A 352 0.55 -17.66 2.34
CA SER A 352 0.48 -18.94 3.07
C SER A 352 1.55 -19.07 4.15
N TYR A 353 2.51 -18.15 4.21
CA TYR A 353 3.65 -18.18 5.13
C TYR A 353 3.31 -17.66 6.53
N ALA A 354 2.05 -17.25 6.76
CA ALA A 354 1.61 -16.59 8.00
C ALA A 354 2.46 -15.34 8.34
N HIS A 355 2.95 -14.65 7.31
CA HIS A 355 3.65 -13.38 7.44
C HIS A 355 2.66 -12.22 7.30
N PRO A 356 2.91 -11.08 7.96
CA PRO A 356 3.93 -10.88 8.99
C PRO A 356 3.54 -11.48 10.34
N ASN A 357 4.53 -11.82 11.16
CA ASN A 357 4.34 -12.29 12.52
C ASN A 357 3.85 -11.14 13.44
N PRO A 358 2.70 -11.29 14.13
CA PRO A 358 2.15 -10.23 14.98
C PRO A 358 3.07 -9.77 16.12
N ALA A 359 3.88 -10.66 16.70
CA ALA A 359 4.79 -10.32 17.78
C ALA A 359 5.94 -9.40 17.30
N VAL A 360 6.41 -9.59 16.07
CA VAL A 360 7.41 -8.71 15.43
C VAL A 360 6.81 -7.32 15.21
N LEU A 361 5.60 -7.22 14.66
CA LEU A 361 4.93 -5.94 14.47
C LEU A 361 4.69 -5.21 15.81
N ALA A 362 4.23 -5.95 16.82
CA ALA A 362 4.00 -5.39 18.16
C ALA A 362 5.30 -4.93 18.84
N ARG A 363 6.43 -5.61 18.61
CA ARG A 363 7.74 -5.15 19.10
C ARG A 363 8.16 -3.85 18.45
N LEU A 364 8.10 -3.76 17.13
CA LEU A 364 8.44 -2.54 16.38
C LEU A 364 7.55 -1.35 16.80
N ALA A 365 6.23 -1.59 16.94
CA ALA A 365 5.30 -0.57 17.40
C ALA A 365 5.59 -0.10 18.84
N ARG A 366 5.89 -1.01 19.77
CA ARG A 366 6.31 -0.65 21.14
C ARG A 366 7.64 0.11 21.16
N GLY A 367 8.52 -0.14 20.21
CA GLY A 367 9.75 0.63 19.99
C GLY A 367 9.52 2.03 19.42
N GLY A 368 8.27 2.41 19.13
CA GLY A 368 7.89 3.72 18.61
C GLY A 368 7.86 3.82 17.07
N ALA A 369 8.05 2.71 16.36
CA ALA A 369 8.00 2.71 14.90
C ALA A 369 6.54 2.76 14.40
N ARG A 370 6.29 3.58 13.37
CA ARG A 370 5.07 3.45 12.57
C ARG A 370 5.25 2.28 11.61
N VAL A 371 4.50 1.21 11.83
CA VAL A 371 4.55 -0.02 11.03
C VAL A 371 3.51 0.04 9.91
N LEU A 372 3.92 -0.14 8.66
CA LEU A 372 3.04 -0.12 7.47
C LEU A 372 3.28 -1.36 6.60
N ARG A 373 2.22 -1.85 5.95
CA ARG A 373 2.26 -3.11 5.20
C ARG A 373 1.71 -2.96 3.79
N THR A 374 2.40 -3.51 2.80
CA THR A 374 1.97 -3.42 1.40
C THR A 374 0.70 -4.22 1.11
N ASP A 375 0.44 -5.27 1.89
CA ASP A 375 -0.78 -6.09 1.79
C ASP A 375 -2.05 -5.41 2.34
N VAL A 376 -1.91 -4.28 3.02
CA VAL A 376 -3.05 -3.48 3.50
C VAL A 376 -3.13 -2.15 2.76
N ASP A 377 -1.97 -1.51 2.57
CA ASP A 377 -1.88 -0.11 2.15
C ASP A 377 -1.47 0.06 0.67
N GLY A 378 -1.05 -1.00 -0.02
CA GLY A 378 -0.53 -0.93 -1.38
C GLY A 378 0.92 -0.40 -1.43
N ASP A 379 1.26 0.39 -2.44
CA ASP A 379 2.58 1.02 -2.54
C ASP A 379 2.75 2.02 -1.38
N LEU A 380 3.92 2.01 -0.73
CA LEU A 380 4.23 2.86 0.42
C LEU A 380 5.40 3.79 0.10
N ALA A 381 5.13 5.08 -0.04
CA ALA A 381 6.17 6.11 -0.24
C ALA A 381 6.53 6.79 1.08
N VAL A 382 7.78 6.66 1.51
CA VAL A 382 8.32 7.44 2.63
C VAL A 382 8.74 8.80 2.11
N VAL A 383 8.27 9.86 2.76
CA VAL A 383 8.55 11.25 2.39
C VAL A 383 9.17 12.00 3.55
N ARG A 384 10.12 12.89 3.23
CA ARG A 384 10.66 13.83 4.20
C ARG A 384 9.71 15.02 4.33
N HIS A 385 9.15 15.23 5.52
CA HIS A 385 8.21 16.30 5.82
C HIS A 385 8.76 17.17 6.97
N GLY A 386 9.34 18.32 6.64
CA GLY A 386 10.10 19.14 7.59
C GLY A 386 11.30 18.37 8.16
N GLU A 387 11.40 18.31 9.49
CA GLU A 387 12.37 17.47 10.23
C GLU A 387 11.87 16.03 10.47
N GLY A 388 10.64 15.73 10.04
CA GLY A 388 9.99 14.44 10.22
C GLY A 388 9.96 13.55 8.98
N LEU A 389 9.45 12.34 9.18
CA LEU A 389 9.06 11.41 8.13
C LEU A 389 7.53 11.28 8.12
N ALA A 390 6.96 11.23 6.92
CA ALA A 390 5.59 10.79 6.70
C ALA A 390 5.57 9.65 5.69
N VAL A 391 4.45 8.93 5.62
CA VAL A 391 4.27 7.84 4.65
C VAL A 391 2.96 8.08 3.92
N VAL A 392 3.04 8.07 2.59
CA VAL A 392 1.91 8.18 1.67
C VAL A 392 1.68 6.81 1.05
N ALA A 393 0.46 6.30 1.20
CA ALA A 393 0.05 5.03 0.62
C ALA A 393 -0.65 5.23 -0.73
N ARG A 394 -0.42 4.33 -1.68
CA ARG A 394 -1.13 4.26 -2.95
C ARG A 394 -1.45 2.81 -3.30
N GLY A 395 -2.74 2.50 -3.27
CA GLY A 395 -3.25 1.22 -3.74
C GLY A 395 -4.55 0.89 -3.04
N THR A 396 -5.31 0.01 -3.66
CA THR A 396 -6.51 -0.58 -3.04
C THR A 396 -6.05 -1.73 -2.15
N PRO A 397 -6.62 -1.92 -0.94
CA PRO A 397 -6.34 -3.11 -0.13
C PRO A 397 -6.56 -4.37 -0.99
N PRO A 398 -5.54 -5.23 -1.19
CA PRO A 398 -5.70 -6.44 -1.99
C PRO A 398 -6.46 -7.54 -1.22
N GLY A 399 -7.69 -7.25 -0.78
CA GLY A 399 -8.60 -8.21 -0.14
C GLY A 399 -9.72 -8.70 -1.07
N ARG A 400 -9.58 -8.54 -2.39
CA ARG A 400 -10.57 -8.97 -3.38
C ARG A 400 -9.90 -9.61 -4.60
N ARG A 401 -9.47 -10.85 -4.45
CA ARG A 401 -9.54 -11.88 -5.49
C ARG A 401 -9.72 -13.25 -4.83
N SER A 402 -10.99 -13.61 -4.63
CA SER A 402 -11.58 -14.95 -4.71
C SER A 402 -13.05 -14.80 -4.34
#